data_AF-A0A4Q9KVU7-F1
#
_entry.id   AF-A0A4Q9KVU7-F1
#
_cell.length_a   1.000
_cell.length_b   1.000
_cell.length_c   1.000
_cell.angle_alpha   90.00
_cell.angle_beta   90.00
_cell.angle_gamma   90.00
#
_symmetry.space_group_name_H-M   'P 1'
#
loop_
_entity.id
_entity.type
_entity.pdbx_description
1 polymer ?
#
loop_
_entity_poly.entity_id
_entity_poly.type
_entity_poly.pdbx_seq_one_letter_code
_entity_poly.pdbx_strand_id
1 'polypeptide(L)'
;KFVIINTKEDFLYIYNDILQEILKIHKNIKSFQKIFNTIFKIHIFKRLLLFKINYNCKCNCLFDLCLFKNCDEIFLLECLNTEILIQKIYEFRKFIRLKTLSIIDSKFTIKDEISWFETLNVEKFYYVVSKYNSVTKSSKFGPESPLCNIFYKFKEQIYNKENESNIYYRDSDCQCYDQNTRIDLKCHQEKSKIERLINIKFPFQEFVYMEVTNSFIKFSFYLMNYKEFQNITIEFSYTNLNDFNLKKLEILNNREIYTNIEILTNIVTMRIYNSILNDIFLSKVLLFPSLKRLFISKSEIIFSNEKVEFDRNYKIESFCCNESRVNNKKCVFDFIYKLDALKEFEISCYTQITNIFEPKFYDENLIMINVTNLKYSVKYYNNDYTPFYSIFPNLLHFDFSFECPEGTLYNIFFKKNFVYLRSLTFNDITVGIKDANALKDLRNLTLLYFNENCKFTEISFCNLFDSNNSYLLEELRFPNMEYTYCDLQFLMRLKFLKKIYVHGFINKNNIIFLLKVFSSGVKITIKNVFQFKNQIVEGFGLAAI
;
A
#
# COMPACT_ATOMS: atom_id res chain seq x y z
N LYS A 1 -0.35 2.28 8.63
CA LYS A 1 -0.92 1.08 9.27
C LYS A 1 -1.02 1.40 10.75
N PHE A 2 -2.18 1.17 11.37
CA PHE A 2 -2.30 1.31 12.82
C PHE A 2 -1.32 0.36 13.47
N VAL A 3 -0.55 0.85 14.45
CA VAL A 3 0.33 0.02 15.27
C VAL A 3 -0.49 -1.03 16.06
N ILE A 4 -1.81 -0.80 16.19
CA ILE A 4 -2.76 -1.59 16.98
C ILE A 4 -3.05 -2.96 16.37
N ILE A 5 -3.04 -3.11 15.03
CA ILE A 5 -3.25 -4.42 14.38
C ILE A 5 -2.01 -4.75 13.53
N ASN A 6 -1.23 -5.72 14.00
CA ASN A 6 -0.14 -6.29 13.22
C ASN A 6 -0.64 -7.53 12.47
N THR A 7 -0.93 -7.40 11.18
CA THR A 7 -1.42 -8.50 10.33
C THR A 7 -0.41 -9.64 10.14
N LYS A 8 0.82 -9.53 10.67
CA LYS A 8 1.82 -10.61 10.68
C LYS A 8 1.70 -11.54 11.89
N GLU A 9 0.82 -11.24 12.84
CA GLU A 9 0.58 -12.07 14.02
C GLU A 9 -0.55 -13.08 13.80
N ASP A 10 -0.56 -14.16 14.58
CA ASP A 10 -1.57 -15.22 14.52
C ASP A 10 -2.91 -14.75 15.12
N PHE A 11 -3.77 -14.21 14.26
CA PHE A 11 -5.15 -13.82 14.57
C PHE A 11 -6.13 -14.90 14.11
N LEU A 12 -7.15 -15.18 14.93
CA LEU A 12 -8.39 -15.79 14.42
C LEU A 12 -9.29 -14.67 13.89
N TYR A 13 -9.64 -14.72 12.61
CA TYR A 13 -10.53 -13.77 11.98
C TYR A 13 -11.95 -14.34 11.88
N ILE A 14 -12.93 -13.63 12.44
CA ILE A 14 -14.35 -13.96 12.28
C ILE A 14 -15.04 -12.81 11.55
N TYR A 15 -15.39 -13.07 10.30
CA TYR A 15 -16.17 -12.19 9.46
C TYR A 15 -17.66 -12.44 9.65
N ASN A 16 -18.50 -11.42 9.43
CA ASN A 16 -19.95 -11.59 9.51
C ASN A 16 -20.48 -12.71 8.60
N ASP A 17 -19.93 -12.89 7.40
CA ASP A 17 -20.39 -13.93 6.48
C ASP A 17 -20.11 -15.34 7.05
N ILE A 18 -18.94 -15.53 7.67
CA ILE A 18 -18.60 -16.78 8.38
C ILE A 18 -19.57 -16.99 9.56
N LEU A 19 -19.88 -15.92 10.29
CA LEU A 19 -20.85 -15.96 11.40
C LEU A 19 -22.22 -16.43 10.91
N GLN A 20 -22.72 -15.87 9.80
CA GLN A 20 -24.03 -16.23 9.26
C GLN A 20 -24.08 -17.69 8.78
N GLU A 21 -23.01 -18.18 8.14
CA GLU A 21 -22.93 -19.59 7.74
C GLU A 21 -22.90 -20.53 8.96
N ILE A 22 -22.17 -20.19 10.02
CA ILE A 22 -22.20 -20.95 11.28
C ILE A 22 -23.62 -21.00 11.85
N LEU A 23 -24.30 -19.84 11.92
CA LEU A 23 -25.67 -19.77 12.44
C LEU A 23 -26.66 -20.59 11.59
N LYS A 24 -26.47 -20.63 10.27
CA LYS A 24 -27.28 -21.44 9.35
C LYS A 24 -27.08 -22.92 9.59
N ILE A 25 -25.83 -23.38 9.75
CA ILE A 25 -25.51 -24.79 10.03
C ILE A 25 -26.03 -25.19 11.41
N HIS A 26 -25.83 -24.35 12.43
CA HIS A 26 -26.26 -24.61 13.79
C HIS A 26 -27.77 -24.87 13.91
N LYS A 27 -28.60 -24.12 13.15
CA LYS A 27 -30.05 -24.36 13.09
C LYS A 27 -30.41 -25.77 12.61
N ASN A 28 -29.61 -26.31 11.70
CA ASN A 28 -29.88 -27.61 11.07
C ASN A 28 -29.25 -28.77 11.83
N ILE A 29 -28.17 -28.53 12.58
CA ILE A 29 -27.38 -29.57 13.23
C ILE A 29 -27.26 -29.30 14.74
N LYS A 30 -28.07 -30.00 15.54
CA LYS A 30 -28.12 -29.86 17.01
C LYS A 30 -26.77 -30.11 17.71
N SER A 31 -25.90 -30.95 17.15
CA SER A 31 -24.57 -31.26 17.71
C SER A 31 -23.47 -30.26 17.31
N PHE A 32 -23.73 -29.38 16.34
CA PHE A 32 -22.70 -28.52 15.76
C PHE A 32 -22.00 -27.65 16.79
N GLN A 33 -22.76 -27.06 17.72
CA GLN A 33 -22.19 -26.21 18.77
C GLN A 33 -21.26 -26.98 19.71
N LYS A 34 -21.58 -28.25 20.03
CA LYS A 34 -20.71 -29.10 20.86
C LYS A 34 -19.41 -29.40 20.15
N ILE A 35 -19.47 -29.76 18.86
CA ILE A 35 -18.28 -30.03 18.03
C ILE A 35 -17.40 -28.78 17.95
N PHE A 36 -18.01 -27.64 17.62
CA PHE A 36 -17.30 -26.38 17.47
C PHE A 36 -16.69 -25.90 18.80
N ASN A 37 -17.39 -26.09 19.91
CA ASN A 37 -16.84 -25.81 21.23
C ASN A 37 -15.65 -26.72 21.58
N THR A 38 -15.71 -28.01 21.22
CA THR A 38 -14.59 -28.94 21.39
C THR A 38 -13.37 -28.52 20.58
N ILE A 39 -13.56 -28.06 19.33
CA ILE A 39 -12.47 -27.53 18.50
C ILE A 39 -11.77 -26.38 19.23
N PHE A 40 -12.50 -25.42 19.78
CA PHE A 40 -11.90 -24.28 20.51
C PHE A 40 -11.41 -24.59 21.92
N LYS A 41 -11.71 -25.79 22.46
CA LYS A 41 -11.02 -26.30 23.64
C LYS A 41 -9.63 -26.85 23.31
N ILE A 42 -9.45 -27.38 22.09
CA ILE A 42 -8.19 -27.94 21.61
C ILE A 42 -7.30 -26.84 21.02
N HIS A 43 -7.89 -26.00 20.16
CA HIS A 43 -7.20 -24.90 19.47
C HIS A 43 -7.43 -23.59 20.22
N ILE A 44 -6.39 -23.13 20.92
CA ILE A 44 -6.42 -21.90 21.70
C ILE A 44 -5.86 -20.75 20.86
N PHE A 45 -6.67 -19.71 20.68
CA PHE A 45 -6.27 -18.48 20.01
C PHE A 45 -6.13 -17.36 21.03
N LYS A 46 -4.92 -16.77 21.13
CA LYS A 46 -4.69 -15.64 22.03
C LYS A 46 -5.33 -14.34 21.53
N ARG A 47 -5.46 -14.18 20.21
CA ARG A 47 -5.95 -12.97 19.57
C ARG A 47 -7.14 -13.26 18.66
N LEU A 48 -8.21 -12.49 18.85
CA LEU A 48 -9.44 -12.62 18.10
C LEU A 48 -9.81 -11.30 17.43
N LEU A 49 -10.06 -11.33 16.13
CA LEU A 49 -10.58 -10.19 15.38
C LEU A 49 -12.01 -10.49 14.90
N LEU A 50 -12.95 -9.66 15.32
CA LEU A 50 -14.33 -9.65 14.88
C LEU A 50 -14.53 -8.51 13.88
N PHE A 51 -14.91 -8.84 12.64
CA PHE A 51 -15.07 -7.85 11.57
C PHE A 51 -16.51 -7.73 11.08
N LYS A 52 -17.03 -6.49 11.09
CA LYS A 52 -18.39 -6.14 10.64
C LYS A 52 -19.50 -6.96 11.32
N ILE A 53 -19.25 -7.42 12.55
CA ILE A 53 -20.25 -8.20 13.28
C ILE A 53 -21.38 -7.27 13.69
N ASN A 54 -22.59 -7.61 13.27
CA ASN A 54 -23.81 -7.01 13.79
C ASN A 54 -24.45 -7.99 14.77
N TYR A 55 -24.31 -7.69 16.06
CA TYR A 55 -24.89 -8.56 17.08
C TYR A 55 -26.42 -8.55 17.00
N ASN A 56 -27.01 -9.76 17.02
CA ASN A 56 -28.43 -9.99 17.27
C ASN A 56 -28.61 -11.21 18.17
N CYS A 57 -29.81 -11.42 18.72
CA CYS A 57 -30.08 -12.50 19.69
C CYS A 57 -29.78 -13.92 19.15
N LYS A 58 -29.80 -14.14 17.82
CA LYS A 58 -29.45 -15.42 17.22
C LYS A 58 -27.95 -15.71 17.33
N CYS A 59 -27.12 -14.68 17.48
CA CYS A 59 -25.68 -14.82 17.64
C CYS A 59 -25.25 -15.33 19.03
N ASN A 60 -26.17 -15.45 20.00
CA ASN A 60 -25.85 -15.89 21.36
C ASN A 60 -25.09 -17.23 21.42
N CYS A 61 -25.47 -18.19 20.59
CA CYS A 61 -24.86 -19.52 20.60
C CYS A 61 -23.36 -19.54 20.28
N LEU A 62 -22.84 -18.46 19.67
CA LEU A 62 -21.42 -18.30 19.34
C LEU A 62 -20.63 -17.70 20.50
N PHE A 63 -21.22 -16.78 21.26
CA PHE A 63 -20.53 -16.13 22.39
C PHE A 63 -20.45 -17.04 23.63
N ASP A 64 -21.16 -18.17 23.61
CA ASP A 64 -21.04 -19.27 24.58
C ASP A 64 -19.88 -20.25 24.29
N LEU A 65 -19.09 -20.01 23.25
CA LEU A 65 -17.98 -20.88 22.89
C LEU A 65 -16.74 -20.65 23.78
N CYS A 66 -16.01 -21.72 24.08
CA CYS A 66 -14.74 -21.68 24.82
C CYS A 66 -13.69 -20.78 24.17
N LEU A 67 -13.83 -20.45 22.89
CA LEU A 67 -13.01 -19.46 22.19
C LEU A 67 -12.85 -18.17 23.01
N PHE A 68 -13.97 -17.56 23.41
CA PHE A 68 -13.96 -16.26 24.09
C PHE A 68 -13.41 -16.32 25.50
N LYS A 69 -13.35 -17.51 26.12
CA LYS A 69 -12.72 -17.70 27.43
C LYS A 69 -11.20 -17.70 27.34
N ASN A 70 -10.65 -18.21 26.24
CA ASN A 70 -9.22 -18.46 26.10
C ASN A 70 -8.46 -17.34 25.37
N CYS A 71 -9.17 -16.33 24.84
CA CYS A 71 -8.52 -15.16 24.22
C CYS A 71 -7.95 -14.20 25.27
N ASP A 72 -6.76 -13.66 25.00
CA ASP A 72 -6.14 -12.60 25.79
C ASP A 72 -6.48 -11.21 25.20
N GLU A 73 -6.66 -11.14 23.89
CA GLU A 73 -6.83 -9.89 23.14
C GLU A 73 -8.01 -10.01 22.16
N ILE A 74 -8.89 -9.02 22.17
CA ILE A 74 -10.08 -8.95 21.31
C ILE A 74 -10.09 -7.63 20.55
N PHE A 75 -10.30 -7.72 19.25
CA PHE A 75 -10.35 -6.59 18.32
C PHE A 75 -11.72 -6.57 17.65
N LEU A 76 -12.45 -5.47 17.81
CA LEU A 76 -13.74 -5.21 17.21
C LEU A 76 -13.54 -4.16 16.12
N LEU A 77 -13.73 -4.56 14.87
CA LEU A 77 -13.53 -3.70 13.71
C LEU A 77 -14.85 -3.54 12.95
N GLU A 78 -15.29 -2.28 12.81
CA GLU A 78 -16.52 -1.90 12.10
C GLU A 78 -17.79 -2.63 12.61
N CYS A 79 -17.84 -2.95 13.91
CA CYS A 79 -18.95 -3.67 14.50
C CYS A 79 -20.15 -2.76 14.83
N LEU A 80 -21.34 -3.35 14.91
CA LEU A 80 -22.60 -2.69 15.28
C LEU A 80 -23.16 -3.30 16.57
N ASN A 81 -23.90 -2.50 17.35
CA ASN A 81 -24.36 -2.87 18.70
C ASN A 81 -23.18 -3.34 19.57
N THR A 82 -22.10 -2.57 19.51
CA THR A 82 -20.79 -2.97 20.05
C THR A 82 -20.85 -3.17 21.56
N GLU A 83 -21.65 -2.38 22.27
CA GLU A 83 -21.89 -2.56 23.71
C GLU A 83 -22.48 -3.93 24.05
N ILE A 84 -23.46 -4.41 23.27
CA ILE A 84 -24.11 -5.71 23.52
C ILE A 84 -23.14 -6.85 23.21
N LEU A 85 -22.39 -6.72 22.12
CA LEU A 85 -21.36 -7.68 21.73
C LEU A 85 -20.33 -7.87 22.85
N ILE A 86 -19.81 -6.77 23.39
CA ILE A 86 -18.84 -6.79 24.50
C ILE A 86 -19.49 -7.35 25.77
N GLN A 87 -20.70 -6.92 26.12
CA GLN A 87 -21.41 -7.45 27.30
C GLN A 87 -21.49 -8.98 27.26
N LYS A 88 -21.84 -9.56 26.10
CA LYS A 88 -21.93 -11.02 25.94
C LYS A 88 -20.59 -11.73 26.08
N ILE A 89 -19.51 -11.14 25.54
CA ILE A 89 -18.16 -11.64 25.75
C ILE A 89 -17.80 -11.66 27.25
N TYR A 90 -18.16 -10.60 27.99
CA TYR A 90 -17.87 -10.48 29.41
C TYR A 90 -18.73 -11.39 30.29
N GLU A 91 -20.02 -11.58 29.98
CA GLU A 91 -20.91 -12.54 30.66
C GLU A 91 -20.29 -13.95 30.68
N PHE A 92 -19.73 -14.39 29.56
CA PHE A 92 -19.17 -15.74 29.43
C PHE A 92 -17.78 -15.89 30.07
N ARG A 93 -16.97 -14.82 30.11
CA ARG A 93 -15.60 -14.85 30.65
C ARG A 93 -15.52 -14.99 32.17
N LYS A 94 -16.64 -14.93 32.92
CA LYS A 94 -16.71 -15.16 34.38
C LYS A 94 -15.54 -14.51 35.15
N PHE A 95 -15.39 -13.18 35.02
CA PHE A 95 -14.37 -12.36 35.70
C PHE A 95 -12.92 -12.47 35.21
N ILE A 96 -12.62 -13.27 34.17
CA ILE A 96 -11.27 -13.31 33.59
C ILE A 96 -10.97 -11.97 32.92
N ARG A 97 -9.99 -11.25 33.48
CA ARG A 97 -9.48 -9.99 32.94
C ARG A 97 -9.00 -10.18 31.50
N LEU A 98 -9.41 -9.29 30.60
CA LEU A 98 -8.93 -9.26 29.23
C LEU A 98 -7.67 -8.40 29.17
N LYS A 99 -6.60 -8.87 28.49
CA LYS A 99 -5.36 -8.07 28.38
C LYS A 99 -5.59 -6.86 27.49
N THR A 100 -6.15 -7.08 26.30
CA THR A 100 -6.38 -5.99 25.34
C THR A 100 -7.79 -6.05 24.78
N LEU A 101 -8.49 -4.92 24.85
CA LEU A 101 -9.71 -4.69 24.07
C LEU A 101 -9.46 -3.53 23.11
N SER A 102 -9.56 -3.81 21.81
CA SER A 102 -9.42 -2.79 20.77
C SER A 102 -10.74 -2.61 20.05
N ILE A 103 -11.21 -1.38 19.96
CA ILE A 103 -12.46 -1.03 19.31
C ILE A 103 -12.14 0.00 18.24
N ILE A 104 -12.41 -0.38 17.00
CA ILE A 104 -12.00 0.37 15.82
C ILE A 104 -13.24 0.58 14.96
N ASP A 105 -13.59 1.84 14.75
CA ASP A 105 -14.68 2.26 13.83
C ASP A 105 -16.03 1.59 14.11
N SER A 106 -16.27 1.22 15.37
CA SER A 106 -17.45 0.48 15.78
C SER A 106 -18.47 1.42 16.44
N LYS A 107 -19.77 1.16 16.23
CA LYS A 107 -20.85 2.03 16.69
C LYS A 107 -21.44 1.57 18.01
N PHE A 108 -21.82 2.55 18.83
CA PHE A 108 -22.43 2.35 20.14
C PHE A 108 -23.85 2.93 20.19
N THR A 109 -24.73 2.29 20.96
CA THR A 109 -26.05 2.83 21.29
C THR A 109 -26.10 3.50 22.67
N ILE A 110 -25.14 3.19 23.55
CA ILE A 110 -25.09 3.76 24.90
C ILE A 110 -24.73 5.24 24.85
N LYS A 111 -25.49 6.07 25.57
CA LYS A 111 -25.31 7.53 25.59
C LYS A 111 -23.95 7.95 26.17
N ASP A 112 -23.42 7.16 27.10
CA ASP A 112 -22.16 7.42 27.77
C ASP A 112 -21.18 6.24 27.64
N GLU A 113 -20.60 6.12 26.44
CA GLU A 113 -19.64 5.07 26.07
C GLU A 113 -18.44 5.01 27.01
N ILE A 114 -17.90 6.19 27.37
CA ILE A 114 -16.69 6.33 28.19
C ILE A 114 -16.91 5.75 29.58
N SER A 115 -17.95 6.23 30.30
CA SER A 115 -18.26 5.74 31.63
C SER A 115 -18.56 4.24 31.62
N TRP A 116 -19.16 3.74 30.53
CA TRP A 116 -19.41 2.31 30.37
C TRP A 116 -18.11 1.52 30.17
N PHE A 117 -17.13 2.00 29.39
CA PHE A 117 -15.82 1.34 29.26
C PHE A 117 -15.07 1.23 30.60
N GLU A 118 -15.19 2.23 31.46
CA GLU A 118 -14.57 2.23 32.80
C GLU A 118 -15.10 1.09 33.70
N THR A 119 -16.27 0.52 33.39
CA THR A 119 -16.81 -0.65 34.11
C THR A 119 -16.19 -1.98 33.67
N LEU A 120 -15.46 -2.02 32.55
CA LEU A 120 -14.94 -3.26 31.99
C LEU A 120 -13.61 -3.67 32.64
N ASN A 121 -13.48 -4.96 32.96
CA ASN A 121 -12.23 -5.52 33.48
C ASN A 121 -11.23 -5.78 32.35
N VAL A 122 -10.45 -4.75 31.99
CA VAL A 122 -9.43 -4.75 30.92
C VAL A 122 -8.07 -4.28 31.45
N GLU A 123 -6.95 -4.77 30.91
CA GLU A 123 -5.61 -4.25 31.19
C GLU A 123 -5.23 -3.07 30.29
N LYS A 124 -5.51 -3.15 28.98
CA LYS A 124 -5.29 -2.08 27.99
C LYS A 124 -6.50 -1.93 27.08
N PHE A 125 -6.94 -0.70 26.92
CA PHE A 125 -8.09 -0.39 26.09
C PHE A 125 -7.70 0.56 24.95
N TYR A 126 -7.92 0.12 23.72
CA TYR A 126 -7.66 0.92 22.52
C TYR A 126 -8.99 1.34 21.88
N TYR A 127 -9.20 2.64 21.74
CA TYR A 127 -10.36 3.18 21.03
C TYR A 127 -9.91 3.99 19.83
N VAL A 128 -10.28 3.55 18.63
CA VAL A 128 -9.86 4.20 17.39
C VAL A 128 -11.09 4.77 16.70
N VAL A 129 -11.05 6.09 16.51
CA VAL A 129 -12.11 6.86 15.88
C VAL A 129 -11.64 7.27 14.48
N SER A 130 -12.15 6.64 13.43
CA SER A 130 -11.82 7.03 12.06
C SER A 130 -12.62 8.20 11.51
N LYS A 131 -12.23 8.58 10.30
CA LYS A 131 -12.69 9.72 9.51
C LYS A 131 -14.22 9.79 9.28
N TYR A 132 -14.94 8.69 9.46
CA TYR A 132 -16.36 8.58 9.12
C TYR A 132 -17.33 8.98 10.24
N ASN A 133 -16.82 9.36 11.42
CA ASN A 133 -17.62 9.83 12.54
C ASN A 133 -17.86 11.36 12.49
N SER A 134 -18.65 11.86 13.44
CA SER A 134 -18.98 13.28 13.61
C SER A 134 -17.75 14.19 13.51
N VAL A 135 -17.84 15.28 12.74
CA VAL A 135 -16.71 16.19 12.49
C VAL A 135 -16.91 17.49 13.26
N THR A 136 -16.03 17.76 14.21
CA THR A 136 -15.88 19.09 14.81
C THR A 136 -14.87 19.88 13.99
N LYS A 137 -15.34 20.88 13.24
CA LYS A 137 -14.48 21.80 12.49
C LYS A 137 -14.27 23.07 13.29
N SER A 138 -13.05 23.56 13.33
CA SER A 138 -12.75 24.87 13.89
C SER A 138 -11.71 25.59 13.03
N SER A 139 -12.01 26.84 12.69
CA SER A 139 -11.12 27.75 11.97
C SER A 139 -10.36 28.69 12.89
N LYS A 140 -10.72 28.74 14.18
CA LYS A 140 -10.08 29.54 15.24
C LYS A 140 -10.33 28.89 16.60
N PHE A 141 -9.33 28.24 17.17
CA PHE A 141 -9.39 27.88 18.58
C PHE A 141 -8.91 29.07 19.41
N GLY A 142 -9.83 29.72 20.11
CA GLY A 142 -9.46 30.62 21.20
C GLY A 142 -8.69 29.87 22.30
N PRO A 143 -8.02 30.58 23.21
CA PRO A 143 -7.25 29.98 24.32
C PRO A 143 -8.07 29.03 25.20
N GLU A 144 -9.41 29.14 25.18
CA GLU A 144 -10.33 28.27 25.94
C GLU A 144 -10.54 26.88 25.32
N SER A 145 -10.03 26.61 24.11
CA SER A 145 -10.22 25.31 23.49
C SER A 145 -9.29 24.23 24.05
N PRO A 146 -9.82 23.03 24.35
CA PRO A 146 -8.98 21.88 24.70
C PRO A 146 -7.93 21.50 23.64
N LEU A 147 -8.15 21.90 22.38
CA LEU A 147 -7.28 21.58 21.24
C LEU A 147 -6.29 22.71 20.88
N CYS A 148 -6.28 23.81 21.63
CA CYS A 148 -5.45 24.98 21.32
C CYS A 148 -3.95 24.64 21.23
N ASN A 149 -3.46 23.79 22.13
CA ASN A 149 -2.07 23.34 22.17
C ASN A 149 -1.60 22.65 20.89
N ILE A 150 -2.49 21.91 20.21
CA ILE A 150 -2.16 21.22 18.94
C ILE A 150 -1.86 22.27 17.88
N PHE A 151 -2.71 23.29 17.77
CA PHE A 151 -2.54 24.38 16.81
C PHE A 151 -1.24 25.15 17.05
N TYR A 152 -0.93 25.48 18.31
CA TYR A 152 0.32 26.15 18.65
C TYR A 152 1.56 25.35 18.24
N LYS A 153 1.58 24.04 18.47
CA LYS A 153 2.71 23.18 18.05
C LYS A 153 2.92 23.24 16.52
N PHE A 154 1.85 23.17 15.73
CA PHE A 154 1.97 23.32 14.27
C PHE A 154 2.46 24.70 13.89
N LYS A 155 1.91 25.76 14.50
CA LYS A 155 2.32 27.13 14.23
C LYS A 155 3.81 27.33 14.51
N GLU A 156 4.29 26.80 15.62
CA GLU A 156 5.68 26.95 16.05
C GLU A 156 6.66 26.14 15.18
N GLN A 157 6.32 24.89 14.86
CA GLN A 157 7.26 23.95 14.20
C GLN A 157 7.18 24.00 12.68
N ILE A 158 5.97 24.15 12.12
CA ILE A 158 5.73 24.10 10.67
C ILE A 158 5.51 25.50 10.10
N TYR A 159 4.53 26.23 10.62
CA TYR A 159 4.13 27.55 10.11
C TYR A 159 4.98 28.67 10.75
N ASN A 160 6.30 28.45 10.80
CA ASN A 160 7.25 29.42 11.30
C ASN A 160 7.69 30.37 10.17
N LYS A 161 8.20 31.56 10.50
CA LYS A 161 8.57 32.60 9.53
C LYS A 161 9.50 32.11 8.42
N GLU A 162 10.43 31.20 8.71
CA GLU A 162 11.37 30.69 7.72
C GLU A 162 10.68 29.78 6.70
N ASN A 163 9.85 28.84 7.16
CA ASN A 163 9.03 28.03 6.28
C ASN A 163 8.02 28.89 5.50
N GLU A 164 7.47 29.92 6.14
CA GLU A 164 6.56 30.88 5.50
C GLU A 164 7.23 31.59 4.31
N SER A 165 8.51 31.95 4.47
CA SER A 165 9.30 32.59 3.41
C SER A 165 9.79 31.66 2.28
N ASN A 166 9.53 30.35 2.37
CA ASN A 166 10.08 29.35 1.44
C ASN A 166 9.03 28.52 0.69
N ILE A 167 7.75 28.72 0.99
CA ILE A 167 6.65 27.96 0.39
C ILE A 167 5.63 28.92 -0.20
N TYR A 168 5.55 28.92 -1.53
CA TYR A 168 4.76 29.85 -2.32
C TYR A 168 3.64 29.12 -3.05
N TYR A 169 2.67 29.86 -3.57
CA TYR A 169 1.77 29.33 -4.58
C TYR A 169 2.57 28.91 -5.82
N ARG A 170 2.19 27.82 -6.48
CA ARG A 170 2.97 27.26 -7.60
C ARG A 170 3.39 28.30 -8.63
N ASP A 171 2.44 29.11 -9.09
CA ASP A 171 2.60 30.04 -10.21
C ASP A 171 2.52 31.52 -9.76
N SER A 172 2.94 31.81 -8.53
CA SER A 172 2.84 33.16 -7.95
C SER A 172 3.88 33.39 -6.85
N ASP A 173 4.30 34.65 -6.68
CA ASP A 173 5.20 35.08 -5.60
C ASP A 173 4.49 35.27 -4.24
N CYS A 174 3.19 34.96 -4.16
CA CYS A 174 2.45 35.01 -2.90
C CYS A 174 2.79 33.79 -2.04
N GLN A 175 3.01 34.02 -0.75
CA GLN A 175 3.35 32.96 0.19
C GLN A 175 2.10 32.13 0.49
N CYS A 176 2.29 30.83 0.74
CA CYS A 176 1.22 29.91 1.08
C CYS A 176 0.46 30.25 2.38
N TYR A 177 0.95 31.26 3.10
CA TYR A 177 0.59 31.61 4.46
C TYR A 177 0.12 33.07 4.61
N ASP A 178 0.01 33.81 3.49
CA ASP A 178 -0.55 35.15 3.52
C ASP A 178 -1.98 35.14 4.08
N GLN A 179 -2.36 36.25 4.75
CA GLN A 179 -3.47 36.40 5.72
C GLN A 179 -4.87 35.87 5.31
N ASN A 180 -5.07 35.51 4.05
CA ASN A 180 -6.30 34.94 3.52
C ASN A 180 -6.38 33.40 3.61
N THR A 181 -5.28 32.70 3.88
CA THR A 181 -5.26 31.23 4.03
C THR A 181 -5.54 30.83 5.49
N ARG A 182 -6.82 30.63 5.82
CA ARG A 182 -7.19 30.14 7.16
C ARG A 182 -6.65 28.72 7.37
N ILE A 183 -5.89 28.52 8.44
CA ILE A 183 -5.51 27.19 8.91
C ILE A 183 -6.70 26.64 9.73
N ASP A 184 -7.28 25.56 9.24
CA ASP A 184 -8.37 24.85 9.89
C ASP A 184 -7.86 23.59 10.60
N LEU A 185 -8.36 23.33 11.81
CA LEU A 185 -8.19 22.05 12.49
C LEU A 185 -9.54 21.31 12.50
N LYS A 186 -9.55 20.12 11.90
CA LYS A 186 -10.70 19.22 11.88
C LYS A 186 -10.42 18.06 12.84
N CYS A 187 -11.27 17.93 13.84
CA CYS A 187 -11.25 16.82 14.79
C CYS A 187 -12.44 15.91 14.49
N HIS A 188 -12.19 14.63 14.19
CA HIS A 188 -13.24 13.66 13.92
C HIS A 188 -13.78 13.06 15.22
N GLN A 189 -14.19 13.92 16.16
CA GLN A 189 -14.82 13.54 17.43
C GLN A 189 -15.81 14.62 17.87
N GLU A 190 -16.86 14.23 18.61
CA GLU A 190 -17.82 15.15 19.20
C GLU A 190 -17.18 16.04 20.27
N LYS A 191 -17.53 17.34 20.30
CA LYS A 191 -16.98 18.31 21.26
C LYS A 191 -17.14 17.86 22.72
N SER A 192 -18.32 17.37 23.08
CA SER A 192 -18.63 16.88 24.44
C SER A 192 -17.75 15.69 24.85
N LYS A 193 -17.35 14.83 23.90
CA LYS A 193 -16.45 13.70 24.17
C LYS A 193 -15.03 14.20 24.38
N ILE A 194 -14.53 15.14 23.56
CA ILE A 194 -13.16 15.69 23.64
C ILE A 194 -12.83 16.16 25.07
N GLU A 195 -13.70 16.96 25.68
CA GLU A 195 -13.50 17.53 27.02
C GLU A 195 -13.37 16.45 28.11
N ARG A 196 -14.07 15.33 27.94
CA ARG A 196 -14.01 14.19 28.87
C ARG A 196 -12.74 13.38 28.67
N LEU A 197 -12.42 13.04 27.42
CA LEU A 197 -11.34 12.14 27.04
C LEU A 197 -9.94 12.68 27.39
N ILE A 198 -9.75 14.00 27.34
CA ILE A 198 -8.48 14.65 27.69
C ILE A 198 -8.03 14.35 29.13
N ASN A 199 -8.99 14.14 30.03
CA ASN A 199 -8.77 13.98 31.46
C ASN A 199 -8.75 12.51 31.92
N ILE A 200 -9.02 11.57 31.01
CA ILE A 200 -9.06 10.15 31.36
C ILE A 200 -7.65 9.62 31.67
N LYS A 201 -7.56 8.77 32.70
CA LYS A 201 -6.31 8.10 33.11
C LYS A 201 -6.24 6.68 32.55
N PHE A 202 -5.04 6.11 32.59
CA PHE A 202 -4.75 4.72 32.23
C PHE A 202 -5.78 3.75 32.87
N PRO A 203 -6.31 2.73 32.15
CA PRO A 203 -5.74 2.04 30.97
C PRO A 203 -6.26 2.45 29.58
N PHE A 204 -6.94 3.58 29.46
CA PHE A 204 -7.61 4.01 28.24
C PHE A 204 -6.66 4.75 27.27
N GLN A 205 -6.52 4.25 26.04
CA GLN A 205 -5.78 4.87 24.94
C GLN A 205 -6.70 5.08 23.74
N GLU A 206 -7.18 6.30 23.57
CA GLU A 206 -7.93 6.72 22.39
C GLU A 206 -7.00 7.29 21.32
N PHE A 207 -7.27 6.94 20.07
CA PHE A 207 -6.61 7.44 18.88
C PHE A 207 -7.64 8.19 18.05
N VAL A 208 -7.51 9.51 18.01
CA VAL A 208 -8.45 10.38 17.28
C VAL A 208 -7.81 10.84 15.99
N TYR A 209 -8.51 10.63 14.87
CA TYR A 209 -8.09 11.17 13.59
C TYR A 209 -8.31 12.69 13.53
N MET A 210 -7.26 13.41 13.14
CA MET A 210 -7.29 14.86 12.99
C MET A 210 -6.65 15.30 11.68
N GLU A 211 -7.12 16.43 11.17
CA GLU A 211 -6.52 17.11 10.02
C GLU A 211 -6.22 18.57 10.37
N VAL A 212 -4.98 19.04 10.14
CA VAL A 212 -4.65 20.47 10.12
C VAL A 212 -4.44 20.86 8.67
N THR A 213 -5.23 21.79 8.15
CA THR A 213 -5.26 22.10 6.71
C THR A 213 -5.33 23.59 6.47
N ASN A 214 -4.56 24.07 5.49
CA ASN A 214 -4.91 25.28 4.75
C ASN A 214 -5.18 24.88 3.28
N SER A 215 -5.29 25.86 2.38
CA SER A 215 -5.58 25.61 0.96
C SER A 215 -4.51 24.82 0.21
N PHE A 216 -3.28 24.73 0.75
CA PHE A 216 -2.10 24.21 0.04
C PHE A 216 -1.38 23.08 0.78
N ILE A 217 -1.48 23.06 2.11
CA ILE A 217 -0.77 22.15 2.99
C ILE A 217 -1.78 21.46 3.89
N LYS A 218 -1.73 20.13 3.89
CA LYS A 218 -2.56 19.27 4.70
C LYS A 218 -1.70 18.34 5.56
N PHE A 219 -1.99 18.34 6.84
CA PHE A 219 -1.51 17.37 7.81
C PHE A 219 -2.65 16.43 8.17
N SER A 220 -2.39 15.13 8.15
CA SER A 220 -3.32 14.09 8.60
C SER A 220 -2.62 13.17 9.57
N PHE A 221 -3.19 12.99 10.76
CA PHE A 221 -2.54 12.27 11.83
C PHE A 221 -3.53 11.67 12.81
N TYR A 222 -3.05 10.75 13.65
CA TYR A 222 -3.74 10.34 14.86
C TYR A 222 -3.12 11.05 16.04
N LEU A 223 -3.96 11.45 16.98
CA LEU A 223 -3.51 11.98 18.26
C LEU A 223 -3.95 11.03 19.36
N MET A 224 -2.99 10.48 20.10
CA MET A 224 -3.27 9.58 21.20
C MET A 224 -3.61 10.38 22.45
N ASN A 225 -4.80 10.14 23.01
CA ASN A 225 -5.33 10.82 24.21
C ASN A 225 -5.17 12.36 24.15
N TYR A 226 -5.30 12.93 22.96
CA TYR A 226 -5.11 14.37 22.69
C TYR A 226 -3.72 14.95 23.06
N LYS A 227 -2.71 14.10 23.24
CA LYS A 227 -1.39 14.50 23.76
C LYS A 227 -0.24 14.20 22.80
N GLU A 228 -0.20 12.98 22.25
CA GLU A 228 0.94 12.47 21.48
C GLU A 228 0.60 12.26 20.02
N PHE A 229 1.39 12.87 19.11
CA PHE A 229 1.20 12.69 17.67
C PHE A 229 1.65 11.32 17.20
N GLN A 230 0.92 10.76 16.24
CA GLN A 230 1.22 9.45 15.67
C GLN A 230 1.03 9.48 14.14
N ASN A 231 2.05 9.00 13.43
CA ASN A 231 2.01 8.71 11.98
C ASN A 231 1.53 9.89 11.11
N ILE A 232 2.14 11.07 11.27
CA ILE A 232 1.78 12.26 10.53
C ILE A 232 2.07 12.03 9.03
N THR A 233 1.06 12.33 8.23
CA THR A 233 1.20 12.54 6.79
C THR A 233 1.14 14.03 6.52
N ILE A 234 2.15 14.55 5.83
CA ILE A 234 2.16 15.90 5.26
C ILE A 234 1.87 15.82 3.76
N GLU A 235 1.03 16.71 3.25
CA GLU A 235 0.68 16.83 1.85
C GLU A 235 0.81 18.29 1.41
N PHE A 236 1.58 18.52 0.35
CA PHE A 236 1.69 19.80 -0.34
C PHE A 236 0.98 19.71 -1.69
N SER A 237 0.12 20.69 -1.98
CA SER A 237 -0.67 20.75 -3.21
C SER A 237 -0.57 22.14 -3.82
N TYR A 238 -0.21 22.20 -5.11
CA TYR A 238 -0.16 23.47 -5.87
C TYR A 238 0.78 24.52 -5.23
N THR A 239 1.96 24.07 -4.82
CA THR A 239 2.98 24.91 -4.16
C THR A 239 4.25 25.03 -4.99
N ASN A 240 5.05 26.07 -4.72
CA ASN A 240 6.47 26.13 -5.09
C ASN A 240 7.30 26.01 -3.80
N LEU A 241 8.12 24.97 -3.71
CA LEU A 241 8.84 24.53 -2.52
C LEU A 241 10.34 24.81 -2.68
N ASN A 242 10.80 25.93 -2.12
CA ASN A 242 12.20 26.37 -2.26
C ASN A 242 13.13 25.81 -1.17
N ASP A 243 12.62 25.67 0.05
CA ASP A 243 13.34 25.09 1.20
C ASP A 243 12.32 24.60 2.24
N PHE A 244 12.79 23.87 3.25
CA PHE A 244 12.01 23.48 4.42
C PHE A 244 12.90 23.45 5.67
N ASN A 245 12.68 24.39 6.58
CA ASN A 245 13.38 24.42 7.85
C ASN A 245 12.91 23.28 8.76
N LEU A 246 13.85 22.40 9.10
CA LEU A 246 13.67 21.29 10.02
C LEU A 246 14.01 21.64 11.48
N LYS A 247 14.32 22.91 11.77
CA LYS A 247 14.89 23.41 13.04
C LYS A 247 15.98 22.47 13.57
N LYS A 248 17.20 22.65 13.07
CA LYS A 248 18.38 21.94 13.59
C LYS A 248 19.00 22.76 14.73
N LEU A 249 18.76 22.32 15.96
CA LEU A 249 19.65 22.30 17.14
C LEU A 249 20.65 23.45 17.45
N GLU A 250 20.58 23.96 18.70
CA GLU A 250 21.72 24.52 19.46
C GLU A 250 22.59 23.39 20.03
N ILE A 251 23.89 23.34 19.70
CA ILE A 251 24.81 22.34 20.25
C ILE A 251 25.10 22.67 21.73
N LEU A 252 24.67 21.79 22.64
CA LEU A 252 25.06 21.80 24.05
C LEU A 252 25.91 20.56 24.37
N ASN A 253 27.16 20.77 24.78
CA ASN A 253 28.09 19.71 25.24
C ASN A 253 28.27 18.52 24.28
N ASN A 254 28.42 18.79 22.97
CA ASN A 254 28.60 17.77 21.93
C ASN A 254 27.49 16.70 21.90
N ARG A 255 26.31 17.01 22.44
CA ARG A 255 25.12 16.16 22.38
C ARG A 255 24.02 16.91 21.66
N GLU A 256 23.47 16.28 20.63
CA GLU A 256 22.27 16.74 19.95
C GLU A 256 21.05 16.60 20.89
N ILE A 257 20.61 17.70 21.50
CA ILE A 257 19.37 17.79 22.29
C ILE A 257 18.23 18.40 21.43
N TYR A 258 17.29 17.57 21.01
CA TYR A 258 16.08 18.01 20.32
C TYR A 258 15.05 18.55 21.34
N THR A 259 14.73 19.84 21.29
CA THR A 259 13.59 20.40 22.04
C THR A 259 12.46 20.79 21.07
N ASN A 260 11.25 20.30 21.35
CA ASN A 260 10.01 20.64 20.63
C ASN A 260 10.01 20.45 19.10
N ILE A 261 10.40 19.27 18.60
CA ILE A 261 10.22 18.86 17.18
C ILE A 261 9.25 17.68 17.01
N GLU A 262 8.32 17.51 17.94
CA GLU A 262 7.39 16.38 17.98
C GLU A 262 6.65 16.15 16.66
N ILE A 263 6.22 17.22 15.97
CA ILE A 263 5.53 17.08 14.67
C ILE A 263 6.50 16.54 13.62
N LEU A 264 7.68 17.15 13.50
CA LEU A 264 8.68 16.75 12.50
C LEU A 264 9.14 15.30 12.69
N THR A 265 9.40 14.90 13.94
CA THR A 265 9.78 13.51 14.29
C THR A 265 8.68 12.49 14.05
N ASN A 266 7.42 12.92 13.91
CA ASN A 266 6.30 12.04 13.64
C ASN A 266 5.84 12.05 12.17
N ILE A 267 6.47 12.83 11.29
CA ILE A 267 6.19 12.78 9.84
C ILE A 267 6.76 11.48 9.27
N VAL A 268 5.86 10.56 8.93
CA VAL A 268 6.18 9.23 8.37
C VAL A 268 5.91 9.19 6.86
N THR A 269 5.11 10.13 6.34
CA THR A 269 4.75 10.17 4.92
C THR A 269 4.66 11.59 4.41
N MET A 270 5.26 11.84 3.25
CA MET A 270 5.21 13.11 2.55
C MET A 270 4.60 12.88 1.16
N ARG A 271 3.60 13.70 0.82
CA ARG A 271 2.97 13.74 -0.51
C ARG A 271 3.13 15.13 -1.11
N ILE A 272 3.52 15.18 -2.36
CA ILE A 272 3.68 16.42 -3.11
C ILE A 272 2.93 16.27 -4.41
N TYR A 273 1.93 17.12 -4.64
CA TYR A 273 1.02 17.04 -5.77
C TYR A 273 0.94 18.36 -6.52
N ASN A 274 1.15 18.31 -7.83
CA ASN A 274 1.05 19.48 -8.69
C ASN A 274 1.87 20.67 -8.18
N SER A 275 3.10 20.43 -7.71
CA SER A 275 3.98 21.47 -7.15
C SER A 275 5.27 21.63 -7.95
N ILE A 276 6.00 22.72 -7.71
CA ILE A 276 7.40 22.90 -8.10
C ILE A 276 8.27 22.60 -6.87
N LEU A 277 9.35 21.87 -7.04
CA LEU A 277 10.32 21.56 -6.00
C LEU A 277 11.74 21.64 -6.53
N ASN A 278 12.67 22.07 -5.68
CA ASN A 278 14.08 22.17 -6.02
C ASN A 278 14.96 21.15 -5.25
N ASP A 279 16.24 21.14 -5.59
CA ASP A 279 17.29 20.36 -4.96
C ASP A 279 17.49 20.68 -3.47
N ILE A 280 17.41 21.94 -3.08
CA ILE A 280 17.50 22.37 -1.67
C ILE A 280 16.39 21.69 -0.85
N PHE A 281 15.13 21.82 -1.26
CA PHE A 281 14.01 21.17 -0.59
C PHE A 281 14.18 19.64 -0.53
N LEU A 282 14.56 19.02 -1.65
CA LEU A 282 14.81 17.57 -1.69
C LEU A 282 15.92 17.14 -0.71
N SER A 283 16.97 17.94 -0.53
CA SER A 283 18.02 17.66 0.45
C SER A 283 17.46 17.64 1.88
N LYS A 284 16.53 18.54 2.22
CA LYS A 284 15.85 18.54 3.53
C LYS A 284 14.95 17.32 3.71
N VAL A 285 14.28 16.85 2.65
CA VAL A 285 13.45 15.64 2.73
C VAL A 285 14.24 14.43 3.25
N LEU A 286 15.52 14.31 2.87
CA LEU A 286 16.41 13.23 3.32
C LEU A 286 16.74 13.28 4.82
N LEU A 287 16.54 14.44 5.47
CA LEU A 287 16.87 14.66 6.87
C LEU A 287 15.71 14.41 7.84
N PHE A 288 14.50 14.10 7.35
CA PHE A 288 13.37 13.81 8.25
C PHE A 288 13.60 12.51 9.05
N PRO A 289 13.56 12.53 10.39
CA PRO A 289 13.98 11.39 11.22
C PRO A 289 13.17 10.11 11.04
N SER A 290 11.88 10.26 10.71
CA SER A 290 10.90 9.16 10.67
C SER A 290 10.24 8.98 9.31
N LEU A 291 10.66 9.73 8.29
CA LEU A 291 10.04 9.69 6.97
C LEU A 291 10.33 8.35 6.30
N LYS A 292 9.28 7.56 6.05
CA LYS A 292 9.38 6.24 5.41
C LYS A 292 8.89 6.22 3.97
N ARG A 293 8.03 7.16 3.59
CA ARG A 293 7.34 7.15 2.29
C ARG A 293 7.29 8.54 1.69
N LEU A 294 7.78 8.67 0.46
CA LEU A 294 7.81 9.92 -0.29
C LEU A 294 7.08 9.72 -1.62
N PHE A 295 6.07 10.56 -1.86
CA PHE A 295 5.28 10.55 -3.09
C PHE A 295 5.34 11.93 -3.76
N ILE A 296 5.75 11.97 -5.02
CA ILE A 296 5.81 13.17 -5.85
C ILE A 296 4.96 12.91 -7.09
N SER A 297 4.03 13.79 -7.41
CA SER A 297 3.09 13.53 -8.50
C SER A 297 2.64 14.80 -9.23
N LYS A 298 2.62 14.74 -10.58
CA LYS A 298 2.28 15.87 -11.45
C LYS A 298 3.10 17.14 -11.18
N SER A 299 4.31 16.97 -10.66
CA SER A 299 5.16 18.05 -10.18
C SER A 299 6.27 18.39 -11.18
N GLU A 300 6.92 19.52 -10.96
CA GLU A 300 8.14 19.90 -11.66
C GLU A 300 9.31 19.91 -10.69
N ILE A 301 10.37 19.18 -11.02
CA ILE A 301 11.58 19.05 -10.20
C ILE A 301 12.71 19.78 -10.90
N ILE A 302 13.15 20.87 -10.28
CA ILE A 302 14.14 21.79 -10.84
C ILE A 302 15.43 21.66 -10.03
N PHE A 303 16.46 21.10 -10.65
CA PHE A 303 17.80 21.12 -10.09
C PHE A 303 18.52 22.38 -10.56
N SER A 304 19.11 23.10 -9.63
CA SER A 304 19.94 24.27 -9.94
C SER A 304 21.28 23.82 -10.54
N ASN A 305 22.01 24.75 -11.16
CA ASN A 305 23.38 24.46 -11.62
C ASN A 305 24.39 24.41 -10.45
N GLU A 306 23.98 24.90 -9.28
CA GLU A 306 24.78 24.80 -8.06
C GLU A 306 24.67 23.39 -7.50
N LYS A 307 25.82 22.79 -7.17
CA LYS A 307 25.87 21.38 -6.79
C LYS A 307 25.41 21.20 -5.34
N VAL A 308 24.13 20.94 -5.12
CA VAL A 308 23.61 20.47 -3.82
C VAL A 308 24.06 19.02 -3.61
N GLU A 309 24.73 18.76 -2.48
CA GLU A 309 25.10 17.41 -2.09
C GLU A 309 23.98 16.75 -1.27
N PHE A 310 23.52 15.57 -1.70
CA PHE A 310 22.50 14.81 -1.00
C PHE A 310 23.11 13.90 0.08
N ASP A 311 22.64 14.02 1.31
CA ASP A 311 22.98 13.12 2.42
C ASP A 311 22.38 11.73 2.23
N ARG A 312 23.05 10.70 2.75
CA ARG A 312 22.47 9.33 2.75
C ARG A 312 21.27 9.26 3.69
N ASN A 313 20.19 8.65 3.21
CA ASN A 313 18.98 8.40 3.98
C ASN A 313 18.77 6.91 4.22
N TYR A 314 18.59 6.53 5.48
CA TYR A 314 18.40 5.15 5.93
C TYR A 314 16.97 4.84 6.38
N LYS A 315 15.99 5.67 6.01
CA LYS A 315 14.62 5.62 6.57
C LYS A 315 13.53 5.46 5.50
N ILE A 316 13.70 6.08 4.34
CA ILE A 316 12.72 6.06 3.25
C ILE A 316 12.75 4.67 2.61
N GLU A 317 11.67 3.92 2.81
CA GLU A 317 11.49 2.57 2.30
C GLU A 317 10.68 2.55 1.00
N SER A 318 9.93 3.61 0.72
CA SER A 318 9.04 3.71 -0.45
C SER A 318 9.17 5.08 -1.11
N PHE A 319 9.50 5.10 -2.40
CA PHE A 319 9.57 6.32 -3.21
C PHE A 319 8.75 6.16 -4.48
N CYS A 320 7.93 7.17 -4.77
CA CYS A 320 7.05 7.19 -5.92
C CYS A 320 7.12 8.56 -6.60
N CYS A 321 7.38 8.58 -7.92
CA CYS A 321 7.42 9.78 -8.74
C CYS A 321 6.58 9.58 -10.01
N ASN A 322 5.40 10.21 -10.06
CA ASN A 322 4.40 9.98 -11.10
C ASN A 322 4.10 11.25 -11.91
N GLU A 323 4.01 11.15 -13.24
CA GLU A 323 3.68 12.24 -14.16
C GLU A 323 4.44 13.55 -13.90
N SER A 324 5.67 13.46 -13.39
CA SER A 324 6.46 14.62 -12.99
C SER A 324 7.54 14.93 -14.02
N ARG A 325 7.81 16.22 -14.21
CA ARG A 325 8.82 16.73 -15.13
C ARG A 325 10.11 16.99 -14.36
N VAL A 326 11.24 16.66 -14.97
CA VAL A 326 12.56 16.85 -14.36
C VAL A 326 13.48 17.51 -15.38
N ASN A 327 14.21 18.55 -14.96
CA ASN A 327 15.14 19.25 -15.85
C ASN A 327 16.50 18.52 -15.97
N ASN A 328 16.88 17.74 -14.95
CA ASN A 328 18.16 17.03 -14.91
C ASN A 328 18.01 15.60 -14.37
N LYS A 329 18.08 14.62 -15.27
CA LYS A 329 17.91 13.19 -14.94
C LYS A 329 19.00 12.64 -14.03
N LYS A 330 20.24 13.13 -14.16
CA LYS A 330 21.38 12.66 -13.36
C LYS A 330 21.18 13.04 -11.89
N CYS A 331 20.75 14.27 -11.61
CA CYS A 331 20.50 14.70 -10.24
C CYS A 331 19.34 13.95 -9.58
N VAL A 332 18.31 13.57 -10.35
CA VAL A 332 17.24 12.68 -9.87
C VAL A 332 17.79 11.30 -9.49
N PHE A 333 18.65 10.74 -10.35
CA PHE A 333 19.33 9.47 -10.06
C PHE A 333 20.20 9.58 -8.79
N ASP A 334 20.99 10.65 -8.67
CA ASP A 334 21.84 10.91 -7.50
C ASP A 334 21.02 11.01 -6.22
N PHE A 335 19.85 11.67 -6.25
CA PHE A 335 18.91 11.72 -5.13
C PHE A 335 18.38 10.32 -4.76
N ILE A 336 17.90 9.56 -5.74
CA ILE A 336 17.34 8.21 -5.52
C ILE A 336 18.41 7.27 -4.95
N TYR A 337 19.64 7.38 -5.44
CA TYR A 337 20.75 6.55 -4.98
C TYR A 337 21.10 6.79 -3.50
N LYS A 338 20.74 7.94 -2.93
CA LYS A 338 20.92 8.20 -1.48
C LYS A 338 19.87 7.55 -0.60
N LEU A 339 18.85 6.90 -1.16
CA LEU A 339 17.81 6.20 -0.41
C LEU A 339 18.25 4.76 -0.08
N ASP A 340 19.18 4.59 0.86
CA ASP A 340 19.79 3.30 1.21
C ASP A 340 18.76 2.26 1.71
N ALA A 341 17.64 2.70 2.31
CA ALA A 341 16.58 1.80 2.81
C ALA A 341 15.46 1.49 1.80
N LEU A 342 15.58 1.95 0.54
CA LEU A 342 14.52 1.84 -0.45
C LEU A 342 14.19 0.37 -0.80
N LYS A 343 12.93 0.00 -0.66
CA LYS A 343 12.38 -1.35 -0.95
C LYS A 343 11.36 -1.32 -2.07
N GLU A 344 10.52 -0.28 -2.07
CA GLU A 344 9.46 -0.05 -3.04
C GLU A 344 9.75 1.20 -3.84
N PHE A 345 9.80 1.07 -5.15
CA PHE A 345 10.20 2.16 -6.00
C PHE A 345 9.34 2.24 -7.26
N GLU A 346 8.69 3.38 -7.46
CA GLU A 346 7.78 3.62 -8.57
C GLU A 346 8.15 4.90 -9.34
N ILE A 347 8.31 4.78 -10.65
CA ILE A 347 8.35 5.91 -11.57
C ILE A 347 7.36 5.67 -12.69
N SER A 348 6.50 6.66 -12.94
CA SER A 348 5.64 6.69 -14.12
C SER A 348 5.66 8.07 -14.76
N CYS A 349 5.80 8.14 -16.08
CA CYS A 349 5.65 9.40 -16.81
C CYS A 349 5.36 9.13 -18.29
N TYR A 350 4.25 9.70 -18.79
CA TYR A 350 3.76 9.41 -20.15
C TYR A 350 4.06 10.51 -21.17
N THR A 351 4.55 11.68 -20.75
CA THR A 351 4.56 12.89 -21.61
C THR A 351 5.94 13.47 -21.95
N GLN A 352 6.98 13.23 -21.15
CA GLN A 352 8.34 13.74 -21.40
C GLN A 352 9.42 12.69 -21.07
N ILE A 353 10.60 12.83 -21.67
CA ILE A 353 11.69 11.82 -21.66
C ILE A 353 12.11 11.47 -20.22
N THR A 354 11.93 10.21 -19.83
CA THR A 354 11.93 9.79 -18.42
C THR A 354 12.77 8.56 -18.11
N ASN A 355 13.69 8.15 -19.01
CA ASN A 355 14.69 7.16 -18.62
C ASN A 355 15.75 7.79 -17.69
N ILE A 356 15.62 7.63 -16.37
CA ILE A 356 16.62 8.09 -15.39
C ILE A 356 17.72 7.03 -15.14
N PHE A 357 17.60 5.87 -15.78
CA PHE A 357 18.50 4.73 -15.67
C PHE A 357 19.36 4.56 -16.91
N GLU A 358 19.93 5.67 -17.38
CA GLU A 358 20.86 5.66 -18.51
C GLU A 358 22.21 5.07 -18.09
N PRO A 359 22.79 4.13 -18.85
CA PRO A 359 24.07 3.47 -18.52
C PRO A 359 25.21 4.43 -18.14
N LYS A 360 25.22 5.64 -18.72
CA LYS A 360 26.24 6.67 -18.47
C LYS A 360 26.20 7.29 -17.06
N PHE A 361 25.12 7.08 -16.31
CA PHE A 361 25.01 7.54 -14.92
C PHE A 361 25.61 6.53 -13.93
N TYR A 362 25.95 5.33 -14.39
CA TYR A 362 26.38 4.24 -13.52
C TYR A 362 27.89 4.12 -13.42
N ASP A 363 28.33 3.86 -12.19
CA ASP A 363 29.63 3.28 -11.86
C ASP A 363 29.35 1.83 -11.38
N GLU A 364 30.25 0.88 -11.66
CA GLU A 364 30.08 -0.54 -11.36
C GLU A 364 29.82 -0.82 -9.86
N ASN A 365 30.16 0.13 -8.99
CA ASN A 365 29.95 0.05 -7.55
C ASN A 365 28.55 0.50 -7.06
N LEU A 366 27.69 1.03 -7.94
CA LEU A 366 26.36 1.54 -7.57
C LEU A 366 25.32 0.40 -7.58
N ILE A 367 24.97 -0.13 -6.41
CA ILE A 367 24.01 -1.24 -6.28
C ILE A 367 22.91 -0.88 -5.27
N MET A 368 21.64 -1.01 -5.70
CA MET A 368 20.45 -0.79 -4.87
C MET A 368 19.89 -2.13 -4.35
N ILE A 369 20.65 -2.78 -3.46
CA ILE A 369 20.41 -4.15 -3.01
C ILE A 369 19.08 -4.37 -2.26
N ASN A 370 18.51 -3.31 -1.69
CA ASN A 370 17.29 -3.38 -0.89
C ASN A 370 16.00 -3.29 -1.71
N VAL A 371 16.09 -2.87 -2.97
CA VAL A 371 14.91 -2.72 -3.84
C VAL A 371 14.40 -4.10 -4.26
N THR A 372 13.22 -4.45 -3.76
CA THR A 372 12.53 -5.71 -4.08
C THR A 372 11.33 -5.51 -4.99
N ASN A 373 10.75 -4.31 -5.01
CA ASN A 373 9.59 -3.96 -5.82
C ASN A 373 9.90 -2.74 -6.69
N LEU A 374 9.84 -2.91 -8.01
CA LEU A 374 10.05 -1.85 -8.99
C LEU A 374 8.81 -1.73 -9.88
N LYS A 375 8.29 -0.52 -10.00
CA LYS A 375 7.32 -0.15 -11.03
C LYS A 375 7.91 0.96 -11.88
N TYR A 376 8.08 0.69 -13.17
CA TYR A 376 8.74 1.61 -14.09
C TYR A 376 7.94 1.73 -15.38
N SER A 377 7.01 2.68 -15.41
CA SER A 377 6.09 2.92 -16.54
C SER A 377 6.46 4.21 -17.26
N VAL A 378 7.46 4.11 -18.13
CA VAL A 378 8.03 5.21 -18.89
C VAL A 378 8.01 4.87 -20.37
N LYS A 379 7.69 5.86 -21.21
CA LYS A 379 7.74 5.71 -22.66
C LYS A 379 9.18 5.61 -23.16
N TYR A 380 9.43 4.62 -24.02
CA TYR A 380 10.73 4.37 -24.64
C TYR A 380 10.68 4.65 -26.13
N TYR A 381 11.65 5.42 -26.63
CA TYR A 381 11.83 5.62 -28.06
C TYR A 381 12.96 4.73 -28.59
N ASN A 382 12.88 4.32 -29.87
CA ASN A 382 13.86 3.42 -30.52
C ASN A 382 15.33 3.90 -30.44
N ASN A 383 15.56 5.19 -30.17
CA ASN A 383 16.89 5.79 -30.09
C ASN A 383 17.37 6.03 -28.64
N ASP A 384 16.55 5.70 -27.63
CA ASP A 384 16.93 5.84 -26.23
C ASP A 384 17.88 4.71 -25.81
N TYR A 385 18.79 5.01 -24.87
CA TYR A 385 19.58 3.96 -24.22
C TYR A 385 18.66 2.96 -23.52
N THR A 386 18.95 1.66 -23.67
CA THR A 386 18.33 0.61 -22.86
C THR A 386 18.59 0.92 -21.38
N PRO A 387 17.56 0.96 -20.52
CA PRO A 387 17.74 1.14 -19.09
C PRO A 387 18.64 0.08 -18.47
N PHE A 388 19.47 0.50 -17.54
CA PHE A 388 20.38 -0.39 -16.83
C PHE A 388 19.75 -0.87 -15.51
N TYR A 389 18.96 -1.95 -15.58
CA TYR A 389 18.30 -2.53 -14.40
C TYR A 389 19.19 -3.45 -13.55
N SER A 390 20.44 -3.70 -13.94
CA SER A 390 21.39 -4.56 -13.19
C SER A 390 21.68 -4.05 -11.77
N ILE A 391 21.41 -2.78 -11.49
CA ILE A 391 21.55 -2.21 -10.15
C ILE A 391 20.56 -2.76 -9.12
N PHE A 392 19.57 -3.55 -9.54
CA PHE A 392 18.53 -4.14 -8.68
C PHE A 392 18.69 -5.68 -8.59
N PRO A 393 19.77 -6.20 -7.99
CA PRO A 393 20.07 -7.64 -8.03
C PRO A 393 19.03 -8.50 -7.29
N ASN A 394 18.31 -7.93 -6.32
CA ASN A 394 17.34 -8.64 -5.47
C ASN A 394 15.87 -8.38 -5.86
N LEU A 395 15.62 -7.95 -7.09
CA LEU A 395 14.28 -7.61 -7.54
C LEU A 395 13.36 -8.84 -7.53
N LEU A 396 12.25 -8.75 -6.80
CA LEU A 396 11.23 -9.81 -6.68
C LEU A 396 10.00 -9.52 -7.55
N HIS A 397 9.59 -8.26 -7.62
CA HIS A 397 8.42 -7.82 -8.37
C HIS A 397 8.79 -6.68 -9.30
N PHE A 398 8.48 -6.82 -10.58
CA PHE A 398 8.73 -5.81 -11.59
C PHE A 398 7.47 -5.54 -12.42
N ASP A 399 6.94 -4.34 -12.32
CA ASP A 399 5.91 -3.81 -13.21
C ASP A 399 6.57 -2.89 -14.24
N PHE A 400 6.60 -3.32 -15.51
CA PHE A 400 7.47 -2.77 -16.54
C PHE A 400 6.68 -2.13 -17.69
N SER A 401 7.17 -0.94 -18.06
CA SER A 401 6.97 -0.20 -19.30
C SER A 401 5.58 0.38 -19.56
N PHE A 402 5.55 1.34 -20.48
CA PHE A 402 4.43 1.89 -21.22
C PHE A 402 4.91 2.22 -22.66
N GLU A 403 4.20 1.79 -23.71
CA GLU A 403 4.52 2.06 -25.12
C GLU A 403 5.95 1.66 -25.58
N CYS A 404 6.46 0.51 -25.12
CA CYS A 404 7.75 -0.01 -25.60
C CYS A 404 7.69 -0.56 -27.04
N PRO A 405 8.72 -0.28 -27.87
CA PRO A 405 8.88 -0.94 -29.16
C PRO A 405 9.37 -2.39 -29.01
N GLU A 406 9.16 -3.16 -30.07
CA GLU A 406 9.69 -4.52 -30.21
C GLU A 406 11.21 -4.58 -30.01
N GLY A 407 11.68 -5.66 -29.36
CA GLY A 407 13.09 -5.92 -29.04
C GLY A 407 13.52 -5.39 -27.66
N THR A 408 12.67 -4.58 -27.02
CA THR A 408 12.97 -4.02 -25.71
C THR A 408 13.05 -5.11 -24.63
N LEU A 409 12.23 -6.16 -24.72
CA LEU A 409 12.28 -7.24 -23.72
C LEU A 409 13.59 -8.00 -23.82
N TYR A 410 14.03 -8.30 -25.04
CA TYR A 410 15.32 -8.98 -25.25
C TYR A 410 16.46 -8.15 -24.66
N ASN A 411 16.50 -6.85 -24.94
CA ASN A 411 17.56 -5.96 -24.46
C ASN A 411 17.66 -5.89 -22.93
N ILE A 412 16.56 -6.08 -22.22
CA ILE A 412 16.49 -5.99 -20.76
C ILE A 412 16.68 -7.36 -20.09
N PHE A 413 15.88 -8.35 -20.49
CA PHE A 413 15.73 -9.61 -19.74
C PHE A 413 16.64 -10.73 -20.22
N PHE A 414 17.23 -10.61 -21.41
CA PHE A 414 18.18 -11.62 -21.92
C PHE A 414 19.46 -11.69 -21.08
N LYS A 415 19.85 -10.59 -20.42
CA LYS A 415 20.99 -10.57 -19.50
C LYS A 415 20.56 -11.13 -18.13
N LYS A 416 21.37 -12.02 -17.55
CA LYS A 416 21.09 -12.79 -16.30
C LYS A 416 21.05 -11.95 -15.00
N ASN A 417 20.27 -10.87 -14.98
CA ASN A 417 20.25 -9.91 -13.87
C ASN A 417 19.04 -10.08 -12.94
N PHE A 418 18.10 -10.98 -13.25
CA PHE A 418 16.80 -11.11 -12.57
C PHE A 418 16.58 -12.48 -11.93
N VAL A 419 17.60 -13.01 -11.24
CA VAL A 419 17.58 -14.38 -10.68
C VAL A 419 16.46 -14.59 -9.66
N TYR A 420 16.12 -13.58 -8.87
CA TYR A 420 15.10 -13.67 -7.83
C TYR A 420 13.70 -13.23 -8.26
N LEU A 421 13.52 -12.82 -9.52
CA LEU A 421 12.26 -12.27 -10.00
C LEU A 421 11.13 -13.31 -9.93
N ARG A 422 10.07 -12.98 -9.20
CA ARG A 422 8.87 -13.82 -8.99
C ARG A 422 7.66 -13.31 -9.75
N SER A 423 7.55 -12.00 -9.94
CA SER A 423 6.41 -11.39 -10.61
C SER A 423 6.87 -10.39 -11.66
N LEU A 424 6.34 -10.52 -12.86
CA LEU A 424 6.61 -9.61 -13.98
C LEU A 424 5.29 -9.18 -14.60
N THR A 425 5.05 -7.87 -14.65
CA THR A 425 3.90 -7.27 -15.33
C THR A 425 4.39 -6.37 -16.45
N PHE A 426 3.71 -6.41 -17.57
CA PHE A 426 3.98 -5.60 -18.75
C PHE A 426 2.78 -4.71 -19.04
N ASN A 427 3.01 -3.41 -19.21
CA ASN A 427 1.96 -2.47 -19.63
C ASN A 427 2.24 -1.91 -21.01
N ASP A 428 1.25 -2.03 -21.90
CA ASP A 428 1.22 -1.35 -23.21
C ASP A 428 2.49 -1.52 -24.06
N ILE A 429 3.09 -2.71 -24.03
CA ILE A 429 4.28 -3.03 -24.82
C ILE A 429 3.91 -3.70 -26.15
N THR A 430 4.78 -3.52 -27.16
CA THR A 430 4.76 -4.33 -28.39
C THR A 430 5.82 -5.42 -28.30
N VAL A 431 5.39 -6.68 -28.45
CA VAL A 431 6.24 -7.87 -28.40
C VAL A 431 6.31 -8.45 -29.81
N GLY A 432 7.52 -8.58 -30.35
CA GLY A 432 7.73 -9.12 -31.70
C GLY A 432 8.89 -10.10 -31.81
N ILE A 433 9.29 -10.44 -33.03
CA ILE A 433 10.29 -11.48 -33.30
C ILE A 433 11.66 -11.16 -32.67
N LYS A 434 12.00 -9.88 -32.52
CA LYS A 434 13.24 -9.46 -31.83
C LYS A 434 13.23 -9.74 -30.33
N ASP A 435 12.06 -10.01 -29.73
CA ASP A 435 11.92 -10.40 -28.33
C ASP A 435 12.03 -11.92 -28.11
N ALA A 436 12.34 -12.70 -29.16
CA ALA A 436 12.54 -14.13 -29.04
C ALA A 436 13.59 -14.47 -27.97
N ASN A 437 13.26 -15.44 -27.12
CA ASN A 437 14.06 -15.87 -25.97
C ASN A 437 14.32 -14.80 -24.89
N ALA A 438 13.62 -13.67 -24.90
CA ALA A 438 13.82 -12.61 -23.90
C ALA A 438 13.63 -13.11 -22.45
N LEU A 439 12.75 -14.09 -22.22
CA LEU A 439 12.39 -14.59 -20.89
C LEU A 439 13.01 -15.97 -20.58
N LYS A 440 13.93 -16.47 -21.42
CA LYS A 440 14.45 -17.85 -21.31
C LYS A 440 15.06 -18.18 -19.94
N ASP A 441 15.71 -17.20 -19.31
CA ASP A 441 16.45 -17.35 -18.06
C ASP A 441 15.60 -17.04 -16.80
N LEU A 442 14.37 -16.56 -16.96
CA LEU A 442 13.47 -16.20 -15.85
C LEU A 442 12.71 -17.42 -15.29
N ARG A 443 13.44 -18.46 -14.90
CA ARG A 443 12.85 -19.76 -14.47
C ARG A 443 12.10 -19.68 -13.14
N ASN A 444 12.44 -18.72 -12.29
CA ASN A 444 11.86 -18.52 -10.96
C ASN A 444 10.53 -17.73 -10.95
N LEU A 445 10.11 -17.25 -12.12
CA LEU A 445 8.92 -16.44 -12.29
C LEU A 445 7.66 -17.25 -11.98
N THR A 446 6.85 -16.78 -11.03
CA THR A 446 5.58 -17.40 -10.64
C THR A 446 4.38 -16.68 -11.27
N LEU A 447 4.49 -15.39 -11.53
CA LEU A 447 3.43 -14.56 -12.10
C LEU A 447 3.95 -13.81 -13.34
N LEU A 448 3.26 -13.94 -14.46
CA LEU A 448 3.58 -13.19 -15.68
C LEU A 448 2.33 -12.61 -16.30
N TYR A 449 2.22 -11.28 -16.28
CA TYR A 449 1.05 -10.55 -16.76
C TYR A 449 1.38 -9.61 -17.90
N PHE A 450 0.62 -9.74 -18.98
CA PHE A 450 0.51 -8.74 -20.03
C PHE A 450 -0.83 -8.02 -19.86
N ASN A 451 -0.79 -6.71 -19.68
CA ASN A 451 -2.00 -5.92 -19.60
C ASN A 451 -2.70 -5.83 -20.96
N GLU A 452 -3.99 -5.47 -20.94
CA GLU A 452 -4.88 -5.59 -22.10
C GLU A 452 -4.46 -4.79 -23.34
N ASN A 453 -3.63 -3.76 -23.17
CA ASN A 453 -3.10 -2.94 -24.27
C ASN A 453 -1.83 -3.51 -24.92
N CYS A 454 -1.20 -4.55 -24.33
CA CYS A 454 -0.03 -5.17 -24.93
C CYS A 454 -0.37 -5.81 -26.28
N LYS A 455 0.57 -5.73 -27.23
CA LYS A 455 0.40 -6.25 -28.60
C LYS A 455 1.45 -7.32 -28.88
N PHE A 456 1.01 -8.44 -29.45
CA PHE A 456 1.88 -9.48 -29.99
C PHE A 456 1.84 -9.39 -31.51
N THR A 457 3.01 -9.20 -32.13
CA THR A 457 3.15 -9.03 -33.58
C THR A 457 4.18 -10.02 -34.11
N GLU A 458 3.78 -10.93 -35.00
CA GLU A 458 4.70 -11.85 -35.69
C GLU A 458 5.52 -12.77 -34.76
N ILE A 459 5.07 -12.98 -33.52
CA ILE A 459 5.71 -13.87 -32.55
C ILE A 459 4.65 -14.67 -31.77
N SER A 460 4.97 -15.93 -31.51
CA SER A 460 4.21 -16.80 -30.60
C SER A 460 4.70 -16.63 -29.17
N PHE A 461 3.81 -16.69 -28.19
CA PHE A 461 4.16 -16.55 -26.77
C PHE A 461 5.23 -17.54 -26.32
N CYS A 462 5.19 -18.79 -26.79
CA CYS A 462 6.20 -19.81 -26.49
C CYS A 462 7.61 -19.40 -26.92
N ASN A 463 7.75 -18.53 -27.94
CA ASN A 463 9.05 -18.10 -28.46
C ASN A 463 9.75 -17.10 -27.53
N LEU A 464 9.06 -16.56 -26.51
CA LEU A 464 9.71 -15.77 -25.46
C LEU A 464 10.56 -16.63 -24.52
N PHE A 465 10.33 -17.94 -24.52
CA PHE A 465 10.94 -18.90 -23.60
C PHE A 465 11.80 -19.91 -24.35
N ASP A 466 12.65 -20.59 -23.59
CA ASP A 466 13.31 -21.80 -24.06
C ASP A 466 12.44 -23.00 -23.68
N SER A 467 11.83 -23.61 -24.70
CA SER A 467 10.93 -24.75 -24.53
C SER A 467 11.61 -25.98 -23.90
N ASN A 468 12.94 -26.04 -23.77
CA ASN A 468 13.61 -27.16 -23.10
C ASN A 468 13.67 -26.98 -21.57
N ASN A 469 13.37 -25.79 -21.05
CA ASN A 469 13.49 -25.47 -19.63
C ASN A 469 12.20 -25.72 -18.85
N SER A 470 12.34 -25.88 -17.53
CA SER A 470 11.25 -25.88 -16.57
C SER A 470 11.05 -24.47 -15.98
N TYR A 471 9.78 -24.08 -15.82
CA TYR A 471 9.38 -22.77 -15.31
C TYR A 471 8.42 -22.94 -14.12
N LEU A 472 8.51 -22.05 -13.12
CA LEU A 472 7.66 -22.04 -11.93
C LEU A 472 6.35 -21.23 -12.10
N LEU A 473 5.93 -20.96 -13.34
CA LEU A 473 4.76 -20.14 -13.64
C LEU A 473 3.48 -20.76 -13.06
N GLU A 474 2.82 -20.01 -12.17
CA GLU A 474 1.57 -20.40 -11.51
C GLU A 474 0.37 -19.60 -12.03
N GLU A 475 0.55 -18.33 -12.39
CA GLU A 475 -0.51 -17.46 -12.91
C GLU A 475 -0.03 -16.71 -14.16
N LEU A 476 -0.85 -16.80 -15.22
CA LEU A 476 -0.60 -16.12 -16.48
C LEU A 476 -1.76 -15.22 -16.84
N ARG A 477 -1.44 -14.02 -17.33
CA ARG A 477 -2.42 -13.08 -17.86
C ARG A 477 -2.02 -12.65 -19.26
N PHE A 478 -2.91 -12.89 -20.21
CA PHE A 478 -2.69 -12.58 -21.62
C PHE A 478 -3.52 -11.38 -22.06
N PRO A 479 -3.00 -10.58 -23.01
CA PRO A 479 -3.77 -9.54 -23.66
C PRO A 479 -4.61 -10.17 -24.78
N ASN A 480 -5.10 -9.35 -25.70
CA ASN A 480 -5.58 -9.87 -26.99
C ASN A 480 -4.39 -10.37 -27.80
N MET A 481 -4.32 -11.69 -28.05
CA MET A 481 -3.28 -12.29 -28.88
C MET A 481 -3.82 -13.51 -29.65
N GLU A 482 -3.15 -13.83 -30.74
CA GLU A 482 -3.39 -15.06 -31.50
C GLU A 482 -2.60 -16.21 -30.88
N TYR A 483 -3.28 -17.32 -30.58
CA TYR A 483 -2.62 -18.52 -30.05
C TYR A 483 -2.26 -19.49 -31.16
N THR A 484 -1.03 -19.98 -31.14
CA THR A 484 -0.56 -21.06 -32.02
C THR A 484 -0.63 -22.42 -31.32
N TYR A 485 -0.50 -23.50 -32.09
CA TYR A 485 -0.38 -24.85 -31.51
C TYR A 485 0.83 -24.99 -30.57
N CYS A 486 1.95 -24.34 -30.91
CA CYS A 486 3.15 -24.33 -30.07
C CYS A 486 2.90 -23.63 -28.72
N ASP A 487 2.12 -22.54 -28.70
CA ASP A 487 1.73 -21.86 -27.46
C ASP A 487 0.94 -22.78 -26.54
N LEU A 488 -0.02 -23.51 -27.09
CA LEU A 488 -0.81 -24.48 -26.33
C LEU A 488 0.06 -25.60 -25.78
N GLN A 489 0.97 -26.18 -26.59
CA GLN A 489 1.90 -27.21 -26.12
C GLN A 489 2.82 -26.70 -25.01
N PHE A 490 3.30 -25.46 -25.12
CA PHE A 490 4.11 -24.84 -24.07
C PHE A 490 3.32 -24.72 -22.76
N LEU A 491 2.09 -24.23 -22.82
CA LEU A 491 1.21 -24.12 -21.65
C LEU A 491 0.95 -25.48 -20.98
N MET A 492 0.77 -26.56 -21.74
CA MET A 492 0.61 -27.92 -21.20
C MET A 492 1.81 -28.39 -20.38
N ARG A 493 3.01 -27.87 -20.66
CA ARG A 493 4.26 -28.29 -20.00
C ARG A 493 4.51 -27.52 -18.70
N LEU A 494 3.74 -26.47 -18.41
CA LEU A 494 3.85 -25.69 -17.17
C LEU A 494 3.21 -26.43 -15.98
N LYS A 495 4.00 -27.30 -15.34
CA LYS A 495 3.55 -28.18 -14.24
C LYS A 495 2.92 -27.46 -13.04
N PHE A 496 3.24 -26.18 -12.82
CA PHE A 496 2.80 -25.41 -11.67
C PHE A 496 1.63 -24.46 -11.97
N LEU A 497 1.16 -24.43 -13.22
CA LEU A 497 0.13 -23.50 -13.66
C LEU A 497 -1.19 -23.79 -12.93
N LYS A 498 -1.75 -22.79 -12.26
CA LYS A 498 -3.00 -22.87 -11.49
C LYS A 498 -4.09 -21.97 -12.06
N LYS A 499 -3.71 -20.87 -12.71
CA LYS A 499 -4.64 -19.85 -13.18
C LYS A 499 -4.19 -19.23 -14.50
N ILE A 500 -5.17 -19.01 -15.37
CA ILE A 500 -4.97 -18.30 -16.62
C ILE A 500 -6.09 -17.29 -16.79
N TYR A 501 -5.71 -16.06 -17.11
CA TYR A 501 -6.62 -15.03 -17.55
C TYR A 501 -6.33 -14.68 -19.00
N VAL A 502 -7.37 -14.68 -19.83
CA VAL A 502 -7.29 -14.26 -21.24
C VAL A 502 -8.22 -13.07 -21.44
N HIS A 503 -7.67 -11.92 -21.84
CA HIS A 503 -8.51 -10.76 -22.14
C HIS A 503 -9.39 -11.04 -23.36
N GLY A 504 -8.81 -11.54 -24.46
CA GLY A 504 -9.56 -11.99 -25.62
C GLY A 504 -8.82 -13.09 -26.38
N PHE A 505 -9.61 -14.03 -26.91
CA PHE A 505 -9.11 -15.23 -27.57
C PHE A 505 -9.35 -15.11 -29.08
N ILE A 506 -8.29 -14.93 -29.86
CA ILE A 506 -8.33 -14.90 -31.33
C ILE A 506 -7.56 -16.11 -31.84
N ASN A 507 -8.12 -16.83 -32.81
CA ASN A 507 -7.55 -18.08 -33.29
C ASN A 507 -7.48 -18.11 -34.82
N LYS A 508 -6.27 -18.24 -35.36
CA LYS A 508 -6.01 -18.31 -36.80
C LYS A 508 -6.29 -19.69 -37.40
N ASN A 509 -6.16 -20.75 -36.61
CA ASN A 509 -6.23 -22.14 -37.08
C ASN A 509 -7.30 -22.92 -36.31
N ASN A 510 -7.75 -24.08 -36.81
CA ASN A 510 -8.60 -24.94 -36.00
C ASN A 510 -7.79 -25.45 -34.80
N ILE A 511 -8.27 -25.19 -33.57
CA ILE A 511 -7.66 -25.76 -32.36
C ILE A 511 -8.34 -27.08 -32.08
N ILE A 512 -7.52 -28.12 -31.95
CA ILE A 512 -7.95 -29.43 -31.47
C ILE A 512 -7.52 -29.55 -30.01
N PHE A 513 -8.43 -29.94 -29.11
CA PHE A 513 -8.14 -30.26 -27.70
C PHE A 513 -7.81 -29.07 -26.76
N LEU A 514 -8.44 -27.91 -26.90
CA LEU A 514 -8.20 -26.75 -26.02
C LEU A 514 -8.50 -27.09 -24.55
N LEU A 515 -9.57 -27.83 -24.27
CA LEU A 515 -9.90 -28.25 -22.90
C LEU A 515 -8.92 -29.31 -22.35
N LYS A 516 -8.32 -30.10 -23.23
CA LYS A 516 -7.30 -31.10 -22.87
C LYS A 516 -5.95 -30.46 -22.52
N VAL A 517 -5.68 -29.27 -23.08
CA VAL A 517 -4.49 -28.45 -22.75
C VAL A 517 -4.51 -28.02 -21.29
N PHE A 518 -5.70 -27.77 -20.74
CA PHE A 518 -5.89 -27.35 -19.36
C PHE A 518 -6.44 -28.51 -18.52
N SER A 519 -5.60 -29.51 -18.25
CA SER A 519 -5.94 -30.64 -17.37
C SER A 519 -6.48 -30.18 -16.01
N SER A 520 -7.26 -31.05 -15.36
CA SER A 520 -8.05 -30.77 -14.15
C SER A 520 -7.30 -29.97 -13.07
N GLY A 521 -7.78 -28.76 -12.76
CA GLY A 521 -7.29 -27.95 -11.64
C GLY A 521 -6.90 -26.51 -12.00
N VAL A 522 -6.72 -26.20 -13.28
CA VAL A 522 -6.42 -24.83 -13.74
C VAL A 522 -7.70 -24.00 -13.85
N LYS A 523 -7.76 -22.87 -13.14
CA LYS A 523 -8.86 -21.90 -13.29
C LYS A 523 -8.61 -21.01 -14.51
N ILE A 524 -9.50 -21.06 -15.49
CA ILE A 524 -9.44 -20.22 -16.68
C ILE A 524 -10.52 -19.13 -16.59
N THR A 525 -10.13 -17.88 -16.85
CA THR A 525 -11.05 -16.74 -16.94
C THR A 525 -10.87 -16.06 -18.29
N ILE A 526 -11.97 -15.92 -19.05
CA ILE A 526 -11.97 -15.26 -20.36
C ILE A 526 -12.90 -14.05 -20.26
N LYS A 527 -12.39 -12.84 -20.54
CA LYS A 527 -13.18 -11.60 -20.43
C LYS A 527 -14.02 -11.35 -21.69
N ASN A 528 -13.39 -11.39 -22.86
CA ASN A 528 -14.05 -11.17 -24.15
C ASN A 528 -13.93 -12.43 -25.02
N VAL A 529 -15.06 -13.03 -25.38
CA VAL A 529 -15.11 -14.11 -26.39
C VAL A 529 -15.46 -13.45 -27.72
N PHE A 530 -14.49 -13.34 -28.63
CA PHE A 530 -14.77 -12.89 -29.99
C PHE A 530 -15.27 -14.08 -30.83
N GLN A 531 -16.30 -13.83 -31.65
CA GLN A 531 -16.93 -14.83 -32.52
C GLN A 531 -15.98 -15.20 -33.67
N PHE A 532 -15.65 -16.49 -33.80
CA PHE A 532 -14.67 -17.01 -34.76
C PHE A 532 -15.24 -17.17 -36.18
N LYS A 533 -14.34 -17.12 -37.18
CA LYS A 533 -14.53 -17.72 -38.52
C LYS A 533 -14.07 -19.19 -38.59
N ASN A 534 -13.42 -19.72 -37.55
CA ASN A 534 -12.75 -21.04 -37.52
C ASN A 534 -13.32 -21.98 -36.44
N GLN A 535 -13.19 -23.29 -36.62
CA GLN A 535 -13.80 -24.34 -35.78
C GLN A 535 -12.89 -24.73 -34.59
N ILE A 536 -13.48 -24.87 -33.40
CA ILE A 536 -12.86 -25.54 -32.25
C ILE A 536 -13.34 -27.00 -32.25
N VAL A 537 -12.41 -27.95 -32.30
CA VAL A 537 -12.73 -29.39 -32.29
C VAL A 537 -12.26 -29.99 -30.97
N GLU A 538 -13.20 -30.25 -30.07
CA GLU A 538 -12.93 -30.93 -28.80
C GLU A 538 -13.14 -32.43 -28.95
N GLY A 539 -12.07 -33.22 -28.84
CA GLY A 539 -12.20 -34.67 -28.73
C GLY A 539 -12.30 -35.08 -27.26
N PHE A 540 -13.54 -35.19 -26.76
CA PHE A 540 -13.81 -35.92 -25.53
C PHE A 540 -13.51 -37.39 -25.80
N GLY A 541 -12.50 -37.94 -25.13
CA GLY A 541 -12.20 -39.36 -25.22
C GLY A 541 -13.43 -40.14 -24.80
N LEU A 542 -13.90 -41.03 -25.68
CA LEU A 542 -14.83 -42.08 -25.33
C LEU A 542 -14.23 -42.83 -24.14
N ALA A 543 -14.87 -42.73 -22.97
CA ALA A 543 -14.62 -43.67 -21.90
C ALA A 543 -14.88 -45.06 -22.47
N ALA A 544 -13.84 -45.87 -22.62
CA ALA A 544 -13.99 -47.29 -22.87
C ALA A 544 -14.78 -47.86 -21.68
N ILE A 545 -15.96 -48.39 -21.98
CA ILE A 545 -16.83 -49.15 -21.07
C ILE A 545 -16.09 -50.39 -20.58
#